data_AF-A0A3R7AKG8-F1
#
_entry.id   AF-A0A3R7AKG8-F1
#
_cell.length_a   1.000
_cell.length_b   1.000
_cell.length_c   1.000
_cell.angle_alpha   90.00
_cell.angle_beta   90.00
_cell.angle_gamma   90.00
#
_symmetry.space_group_name_H-M   'P 1'
#
loop_
_entity.id
_entity.type
_entity.pdbx_description
1 polymer ?
#
loop_
_entity_poly.entity_id
_entity_poly.type
_entity_poly.pdbx_seq_one_letter_code
_entity_poly.pdbx_strand_id
1 'polypeptide(L)'
;MAASPTESVVVGLDVFQGGAKAKNEPKDYHAMFNHTYFTKWFEKVMSEVEALGMQGVTFVMDNAKYHKGLPADTPRGTWRKADLLSACQSYAVDVDSHDLKKTIWARLKPVLSTRIDPVVVSMARARGHDVVFTPPHHSDLQPIEMVWAKVKGDVGVQYTVDTTFADVRSRLDAAFVSLPSDVVWNCVRH
;
A
#
# COMPACT_ATOMS: atom_id res chain seq x y z
N MET A 1 17.08 -8.11 19.23
CA MET A 1 16.35 -7.76 20.46
C MET A 1 14.91 -8.26 20.30
N ALA A 2 14.28 -8.78 21.36
CA ALA A 2 12.87 -9.15 21.29
C ALA A 2 12.02 -7.86 21.30
N ALA A 3 11.01 -7.80 20.44
CA ALA A 3 10.17 -6.59 20.35
C ALA A 3 9.34 -6.41 21.62
N SER A 4 9.20 -5.17 22.09
CA SER A 4 8.52 -4.80 23.34
C SER A 4 7.23 -3.99 23.08
N PRO A 5 6.20 -4.09 23.95
CA PRO A 5 5.02 -3.22 23.90
C PRO A 5 5.32 -1.72 23.98
N THR A 6 6.54 -1.32 24.38
CA THR A 6 6.97 0.07 24.52
C THR A 6 7.63 0.66 23.27
N GLU A 7 7.82 -0.15 22.22
CA GLU A 7 8.58 0.23 21.02
C GLU A 7 7.72 0.33 19.76
N SER A 8 6.39 0.26 19.90
CA SER A 8 5.47 0.37 18.78
C SER A 8 5.09 1.83 18.53
N VAL A 9 5.22 2.26 17.29
CA VAL A 9 4.99 3.65 16.88
C VAL A 9 4.32 3.70 15.52
N VAL A 10 3.55 4.77 15.28
CA VAL A 10 2.99 5.07 13.96
C VAL A 10 4.04 5.78 13.13
N VAL A 11 4.33 5.24 11.95
CA VAL A 11 5.23 5.83 10.96
C VAL A 11 4.47 6.12 9.67
N GLY A 12 4.97 7.07 8.88
CA GLY A 12 4.43 7.38 7.57
C GLY A 12 3.01 7.96 7.59
N LEU A 13 2.58 8.59 8.68
CA LEU A 13 1.28 9.26 8.71
C LEU A 13 1.28 10.42 7.70
N ASP A 14 0.36 10.36 6.74
CA ASP A 14 0.01 11.48 5.87
C ASP A 14 -1.51 11.64 5.87
N VAL A 15 -1.98 12.89 5.94
CA VAL A 15 -3.39 13.21 6.16
C VAL A 15 -3.88 14.13 5.06
N PHE A 16 -4.72 13.59 4.20
CA PHE A 16 -5.41 14.32 3.14
C PHE A 16 -6.68 14.95 3.67
N GLN A 17 -6.93 16.19 3.27
CA GLN A 17 -8.21 16.84 3.45
C GLN A 17 -8.89 16.98 2.09
N GLY A 18 -10.03 16.29 1.91
CA GLY A 18 -10.84 16.43 0.72
C GLY A 18 -11.59 17.77 0.73
N GLY A 19 -11.44 18.56 -0.35
CA GLY A 19 -12.30 19.70 -0.63
C GLY A 19 -11.74 21.09 -0.29
N ALA A 20 -11.99 22.00 -1.26
CA ALA A 20 -11.81 23.46 -1.27
C ALA A 20 -10.42 24.03 -1.59
N LYS A 21 -9.91 23.81 -2.83
CA LYS A 21 -9.35 24.86 -3.70
C LYS A 21 -9.11 24.36 -5.15
N ALA A 22 -9.30 25.28 -6.11
CA ALA A 22 -9.18 25.16 -7.57
C ALA A 22 -10.12 24.17 -8.33
N LYS A 23 -10.60 24.61 -9.52
CA LYS A 23 -11.40 23.82 -10.48
C LYS A 23 -10.72 22.51 -10.95
N ASN A 24 -9.43 22.33 -10.65
CA ASN A 24 -8.57 21.28 -11.19
C ASN A 24 -7.98 20.35 -10.12
N GLU A 25 -8.39 20.46 -8.85
CA GLU A 25 -7.93 19.50 -7.84
C GLU A 25 -8.85 18.28 -7.75
N PRO A 26 -8.28 17.09 -7.48
CA PRO A 26 -9.07 15.88 -7.38
C PRO A 26 -10.01 15.95 -6.16
N LYS A 27 -11.32 15.89 -6.43
CA LYS A 27 -12.37 15.89 -5.39
C LYS A 27 -12.43 14.58 -4.61
N ASP A 28 -11.90 13.52 -5.19
CA ASP A 28 -11.89 12.17 -4.67
C ASP A 28 -10.46 11.80 -4.27
N TYR A 29 -10.29 11.27 -3.05
CA TYR A 29 -9.01 10.80 -2.56
C TYR A 29 -8.43 9.72 -3.47
N HIS A 30 -9.25 8.95 -4.20
CA HIS A 30 -8.77 7.96 -5.17
C HIS A 30 -7.95 8.57 -6.33
N ALA A 31 -8.15 9.85 -6.64
CA ALA A 31 -7.35 10.53 -7.64
C ALA A 31 -6.05 11.11 -7.06
N MET A 32 -6.00 11.35 -5.75
CA MET A 32 -4.77 11.76 -5.04
C MET A 32 -3.90 10.55 -4.67
N PHE A 33 -4.52 9.48 -4.19
CA PHE A 33 -3.88 8.28 -3.67
C PHE A 33 -3.79 7.19 -4.75
N ASN A 34 -2.84 7.38 -5.67
CA ASN A 34 -2.57 6.47 -6.78
C ASN A 34 -1.21 5.76 -6.61
N HIS A 35 -0.87 4.86 -7.53
CA HIS A 35 0.38 4.08 -7.46
C HIS A 35 1.64 4.97 -7.38
N THR A 36 1.70 6.08 -8.13
CA THR A 36 2.84 7.00 -8.13
C THR A 36 2.99 7.71 -6.79
N TYR A 37 1.88 8.13 -6.18
CA TYR A 37 1.91 8.68 -4.84
C TYR A 37 2.35 7.61 -3.83
N PHE A 38 1.73 6.43 -3.89
CA PHE A 38 1.97 5.34 -2.94
C PHE A 38 3.43 4.89 -2.92
N THR A 39 4.09 4.74 -4.09
CA THR A 39 5.50 4.33 -4.12
C THR A 39 6.43 5.36 -3.49
N LYS A 40 6.19 6.66 -3.73
CA LYS A 40 6.94 7.75 -3.09
C LYS A 40 6.70 7.81 -1.58
N TRP A 41 5.44 7.65 -1.16
CA TRP A 41 5.08 7.58 0.25
C TRP A 41 5.73 6.36 0.93
N PHE A 42 5.75 5.21 0.27
CA PHE A 42 6.36 3.98 0.79
C PHE A 42 7.89 4.11 0.93
N GLU A 43 8.54 4.83 0.02
CA GLU A 43 9.96 5.19 0.17
C GLU A 43 10.23 5.99 1.44
N LYS A 44 9.37 6.98 1.74
CA LYS A 44 9.42 7.76 2.98
C LYS A 44 9.21 6.88 4.21
N VAL A 45 8.21 6.00 4.19
CA VAL A 45 7.93 5.04 5.28
C VAL A 45 9.17 4.21 5.61
N MET A 46 9.81 3.61 4.60
CA MET A 46 11.03 2.81 4.81
C MET A 46 12.16 3.66 5.39
N SER A 47 12.32 4.92 4.95
CA SER A 47 13.33 5.82 5.51
C SER A 47 13.05 6.21 6.97
N GLU A 48 11.78 6.38 7.36
CA GLU A 48 11.40 6.60 8.76
C GLU A 48 11.70 5.37 9.62
N VAL A 49 11.38 4.17 9.12
CA VAL A 49 11.70 2.89 9.80
C VAL A 49 13.21 2.72 10.01
N GLU A 50 14.01 2.99 8.99
CA GLU A 50 15.47 2.94 9.09
C GLU A 50 16.05 3.99 10.03
N ALA A 51 15.47 5.20 10.06
CA ALA A 51 15.86 6.25 10.99
C ALA A 51 15.58 5.88 12.45
N LEU A 52 14.62 4.98 12.71
CA LEU A 52 14.37 4.36 14.00
C LEU A 52 15.35 3.22 14.32
N GLY A 53 16.31 2.93 13.43
CA GLY A 53 17.30 1.86 13.59
C GLY A 53 16.76 0.46 13.31
N MET A 54 15.56 0.36 12.72
CA MET A 54 14.94 -0.93 12.41
C MET A 54 15.42 -1.46 11.06
N GLN A 55 15.80 -2.74 11.03
CA GLN A 55 16.25 -3.46 9.84
C GLN A 55 15.50 -4.79 9.73
N GLY A 56 15.40 -5.37 8.53
CA GLY A 56 14.69 -6.65 8.35
C GLY A 56 13.18 -6.56 8.55
N VAL A 57 12.60 -5.36 8.54
CA VAL A 57 11.16 -5.14 8.70
C VAL A 57 10.36 -5.80 7.57
N THR A 58 9.26 -6.46 7.94
CA THR A 58 8.25 -6.96 7.01
C THR A 58 7.06 -6.00 6.99
N PHE A 59 6.79 -5.39 5.83
CA PHE A 59 5.62 -4.56 5.60
C PHE A 59 4.43 -5.44 5.17
N VAL A 60 3.35 -5.40 5.95
CA VAL A 60 2.13 -6.16 5.66
C VAL A 60 1.10 -5.25 5.00
N MET A 61 0.59 -5.63 3.83
CA MET A 61 -0.33 -4.80 3.03
C MET A 61 -1.56 -5.58 2.56
N ASP A 62 -2.66 -4.86 2.28
CA ASP A 62 -3.83 -5.44 1.60
C ASP A 62 -3.57 -5.65 0.10
N ASN A 63 -4.61 -6.07 -0.62
CA ASN A 63 -4.56 -6.34 -2.05
C ASN A 63 -4.97 -5.15 -2.93
N ALA A 64 -4.95 -3.91 -2.41
CA ALA A 64 -5.28 -2.73 -3.20
C ALA A 64 -4.44 -2.65 -4.48
N LYS A 65 -5.07 -2.26 -5.60
CA LYS A 65 -4.42 -2.28 -6.93
C LYS A 65 -3.13 -1.47 -6.97
N TYR A 66 -3.09 -0.35 -6.26
CA TYR A 66 -1.91 0.53 -6.23
C TYR A 66 -0.75 -0.03 -5.38
N HIS A 67 -0.98 -1.01 -4.50
CA HIS A 67 0.10 -1.75 -3.82
C HIS A 67 0.79 -2.75 -4.76
N LYS A 68 0.07 -3.25 -5.76
CA LYS A 68 0.53 -4.30 -6.68
C LYS A 68 0.95 -3.79 -8.05
N GLY A 69 1.29 -2.50 -8.15
CA GLY A 69 1.79 -1.94 -9.40
C GLY A 69 3.12 -2.61 -9.80
N LEU A 70 3.17 -3.10 -11.03
CA LEU A 70 4.36 -3.73 -11.61
C LEU A 70 5.23 -2.67 -12.30
N PRO A 71 6.53 -2.96 -12.52
CA PRO A 71 7.42 -2.10 -13.29
C PRO A 71 6.79 -1.62 -14.62
N ALA A 72 7.10 -0.39 -15.03
CA ALA A 72 6.44 0.26 -16.16
C ALA A 72 6.58 -0.51 -17.49
N ASP A 73 7.73 -1.16 -17.65
CA ASP A 73 8.15 -2.01 -18.77
C ASP A 73 7.57 -3.44 -18.72
N THR A 74 6.82 -3.78 -17.67
CA THR A 74 6.15 -5.10 -17.58
C THR A 74 5.14 -5.25 -18.72
N PRO A 75 5.16 -6.38 -19.47
CA PRO A 75 4.20 -6.63 -20.54
C PRO A 75 2.75 -6.55 -20.07
N ARG A 76 1.89 -5.91 -20.88
CA ARG A 76 0.46 -5.74 -20.57
C ARG A 76 -0.40 -6.35 -21.66
N GLY A 77 -1.55 -6.92 -21.29
CA GLY A 77 -2.51 -7.47 -22.26
C GLY A 77 -3.02 -6.45 -23.29
N THR A 78 -2.81 -5.15 -23.07
CA THR A 78 -3.13 -4.08 -24.02
C THR A 78 -2.09 -3.92 -25.14
N TRP A 79 -0.85 -4.41 -24.97
CA TRP A 79 0.24 -4.32 -25.96
C TRP A 79 -0.11 -4.94 -27.31
N ARG A 80 0.60 -4.58 -28.38
CA ARG A 80 0.33 -5.18 -29.71
C ARG A 80 0.68 -6.67 -29.69
N LYS A 81 0.07 -7.46 -30.58
CA LYS A 81 0.31 -8.91 -30.64
C LYS A 81 1.79 -9.24 -30.86
N ALA A 82 2.47 -8.49 -31.73
CA ALA A 82 3.90 -8.66 -31.99
C ALA A 82 4.78 -8.41 -30.74
N ASP A 83 4.44 -7.38 -29.94
CA ASP A 83 5.16 -7.08 -28.70
C ASP A 83 4.92 -8.17 -27.65
N LEU A 84 3.70 -8.73 -27.58
CA LEU A 84 3.39 -9.85 -26.70
C LEU A 84 4.10 -11.14 -27.12
N LEU A 85 4.22 -11.43 -28.41
CA LEU A 85 5.02 -12.56 -28.91
C LEU A 85 6.50 -12.41 -28.55
N SER A 86 7.05 -11.19 -28.69
CA SER A 86 8.43 -10.88 -28.30
C SER A 86 8.63 -11.05 -26.79
N ALA A 87 7.66 -10.63 -25.98
CA ALA A 87 7.67 -10.88 -24.54
C ALA A 87 7.56 -12.38 -24.21
N CYS A 88 6.72 -13.14 -24.91
CA CYS A 88 6.65 -14.59 -24.71
C CYS A 88 8.01 -15.26 -24.96
N GLN A 89 8.76 -14.83 -25.99
CA GLN A 89 10.11 -15.32 -26.23
C GLN A 89 11.06 -14.99 -25.07
N SER A 90 11.06 -13.75 -24.57
CA SER A 90 11.94 -13.35 -23.47
C SER A 90 11.62 -14.03 -22.14
N TYR A 91 10.35 -14.35 -21.89
CA TYR A 91 9.90 -15.06 -20.69
C TYR A 91 9.84 -16.59 -20.88
N ALA A 92 10.28 -17.12 -22.03
CA ALA A 92 10.22 -18.55 -22.37
C ALA A 92 8.81 -19.16 -22.23
N VAL A 93 7.81 -18.45 -22.75
CA VAL A 93 6.40 -18.87 -22.80
C VAL A 93 6.09 -19.39 -24.19
N ASP A 94 5.69 -20.66 -24.27
CA ASP A 94 5.32 -21.30 -25.53
C ASP A 94 3.96 -20.80 -26.06
N VAL A 95 3.98 -20.20 -27.24
CA VAL A 95 2.83 -19.63 -27.97
C VAL A 95 3.07 -19.73 -29.47
N ASP A 96 2.01 -19.93 -30.25
CA ASP A 96 2.10 -19.89 -31.71
C ASP A 96 1.88 -18.46 -32.23
N SER A 97 2.57 -18.10 -33.31
CA SER A 97 2.36 -16.81 -34.01
C SER A 97 0.91 -16.58 -34.48
N HIS A 98 0.15 -17.64 -34.74
CA HIS A 98 -1.26 -17.61 -35.14
C HIS A 98 -2.21 -17.53 -33.95
N ASP A 99 -1.74 -17.76 -32.71
CA ASP A 99 -2.57 -17.68 -31.52
C ASP A 99 -3.27 -16.32 -31.40
N LEU A 100 -4.50 -16.34 -30.91
CA LEU A 100 -5.23 -15.10 -30.63
C LEU A 100 -4.51 -14.32 -29.53
N LYS A 101 -4.51 -12.99 -29.62
CA LYS A 101 -3.90 -12.10 -28.61
C LYS A 101 -4.35 -12.43 -27.17
N LYS A 102 -5.63 -12.81 -27.00
CA LYS A 102 -6.19 -13.23 -25.71
C LYS A 102 -5.54 -14.52 -25.19
N THR A 103 -5.27 -15.48 -26.06
CA THR A 103 -4.60 -16.75 -25.73
C THR A 103 -3.15 -16.50 -25.32
N ILE A 104 -2.42 -15.69 -26.11
CA ILE A 104 -1.03 -15.30 -25.80
C ILE A 104 -0.96 -14.65 -24.40
N TRP A 105 -1.83 -13.67 -24.14
CA TRP A 105 -1.88 -12.99 -22.84
C TRP A 105 -2.27 -13.94 -21.69
N ALA A 106 -3.20 -14.86 -21.91
CA ALA A 106 -3.61 -15.83 -20.90
C ALA A 106 -2.46 -16.78 -20.50
N ARG A 107 -1.55 -17.10 -21.42
CA ARG A 107 -0.34 -17.88 -21.12
C ARG A 107 0.77 -17.05 -20.48
N LEU A 108 0.96 -15.81 -20.93
CA LEU A 108 2.02 -14.92 -20.43
C LEU A 108 1.73 -14.40 -19.00
N LYS A 109 0.48 -14.01 -18.72
CA LYS A 109 0.10 -13.35 -17.46
C LYS A 109 0.49 -14.15 -16.20
N PRO A 110 0.26 -15.47 -16.09
CA PRO A 110 0.68 -16.25 -14.92
C PRO A 110 2.20 -16.25 -14.72
N VAL A 111 2.98 -16.29 -15.80
CA VAL A 111 4.45 -16.27 -15.73
C VAL A 111 4.96 -14.92 -15.23
N LEU A 112 4.35 -13.82 -15.68
CA LEU A 112 4.66 -12.48 -15.14
C LEU A 112 4.34 -12.40 -13.65
N SER A 113 3.19 -12.94 -13.22
CA SER A 113 2.78 -12.88 -11.81
C SER A 113 3.66 -13.69 -10.85
N THR A 114 4.44 -14.65 -11.36
CA THR A 114 5.37 -15.45 -10.55
C THR A 114 6.81 -14.95 -10.61
N ARG A 115 7.18 -14.23 -11.68
CA ARG A 115 8.57 -13.80 -11.91
C ARG A 115 8.81 -12.32 -11.68
N ILE A 116 7.76 -11.50 -11.64
CA ILE A 116 7.88 -10.06 -11.50
C ILE A 116 7.21 -9.64 -10.19
N ASP A 117 8.04 -9.16 -9.29
CA ASP A 117 7.60 -8.55 -8.05
C ASP A 117 6.91 -7.19 -8.32
N PRO A 118 5.86 -6.85 -7.56
CA PRO A 118 5.41 -5.48 -7.43
C PRO A 118 6.55 -4.52 -7.08
N VAL A 119 6.49 -3.29 -7.60
CA VAL A 119 7.55 -2.28 -7.42
C VAL A 119 7.92 -2.11 -5.95
N VAL A 120 6.94 -2.04 -5.05
CA VAL A 120 7.18 -1.88 -3.61
C VAL A 120 7.87 -3.07 -2.95
N VAL A 121 7.64 -4.29 -3.44
CA VAL A 121 8.33 -5.50 -2.96
C VAL A 121 9.82 -5.40 -3.32
N SER A 122 10.14 -5.06 -4.57
CA SER A 122 11.51 -4.85 -5.02
C SER A 122 12.20 -3.71 -4.26
N MET A 123 11.48 -2.60 -4.02
CA MET A 123 12.01 -1.47 -3.24
C MET A 123 12.36 -1.86 -1.80
N ALA A 124 11.48 -2.61 -1.12
CA ALA A 124 11.73 -3.09 0.24
C ALA A 124 12.92 -4.07 0.29
N ARG A 125 12.95 -5.06 -0.61
CA ARG A 125 14.02 -6.07 -0.66
C ARG A 125 15.39 -5.47 -0.95
N ALA A 126 15.46 -4.44 -1.81
CA ALA A 126 16.69 -3.72 -2.06
C ALA A 126 17.27 -3.02 -0.81
N ARG A 127 16.43 -2.75 0.19
CA ARG A 127 16.80 -2.14 1.48
C ARG A 127 16.90 -3.17 2.62
N GLY A 128 16.86 -4.47 2.30
CA GLY A 128 16.92 -5.54 3.31
C GLY A 128 15.62 -5.70 4.12
N HIS A 129 14.50 -5.22 3.60
CA HIS A 129 13.15 -5.42 4.12
C HIS A 129 12.37 -6.41 3.26
N ASP A 130 11.16 -6.77 3.68
CA ASP A 130 10.25 -7.58 2.84
C ASP A 130 8.83 -7.03 2.86
N VAL A 131 8.01 -7.47 1.91
CA VAL A 131 6.59 -7.11 1.81
C VAL A 131 5.78 -8.39 1.70
N VAL A 132 4.74 -8.51 2.52
CA VAL A 132 3.77 -9.60 2.45
C VAL A 132 2.36 -9.04 2.27
N PHE A 133 1.54 -9.77 1.52
CA PHE A 133 0.16 -9.40 1.27
C PHE A 133 -0.77 -10.30 2.07
N THR A 134 -1.76 -9.72 2.73
CA THR A 134 -2.81 -10.51 3.39
C THR A 134 -3.66 -11.26 2.37
N PRO A 135 -4.34 -12.34 2.76
CA PRO A 135 -5.36 -12.98 1.93
C PRO A 135 -6.41 -11.96 1.45
N PRO A 136 -6.83 -12.01 0.17
CA PRO A 136 -7.88 -11.12 -0.33
C PRO A 136 -9.18 -11.28 0.46
N HIS A 137 -9.88 -10.17 0.73
CA HIS A 137 -11.16 -10.13 1.45
C HIS A 137 -11.12 -10.52 2.93
N HIS A 138 -9.93 -10.51 3.54
CA HIS A 138 -9.73 -10.74 4.97
C HIS A 138 -9.18 -9.49 5.66
N SER A 139 -10.02 -8.46 5.79
CA SER A 139 -9.66 -7.22 6.49
C SER A 139 -9.47 -7.44 8.00
N ASP A 140 -10.06 -8.50 8.54
CA ASP A 140 -9.85 -8.96 9.92
C ASP A 140 -8.39 -9.31 10.20
N LEU A 141 -7.61 -9.71 9.19
CA LEU A 141 -6.18 -9.99 9.32
C LEU A 141 -5.30 -8.73 9.22
N GLN A 142 -5.89 -7.53 9.20
CA GLN A 142 -5.16 -6.28 9.05
C GLN A 142 -5.18 -5.46 10.36
N PRO A 143 -4.05 -5.43 11.11
CA PRO A 143 -3.93 -4.67 12.35
C PRO A 143 -4.33 -3.19 12.25
N ILE A 144 -4.19 -2.60 11.06
CA ILE A 144 -4.55 -1.19 10.82
C ILE A 144 -6.03 -0.91 11.05
N GLU A 145 -6.93 -1.90 10.87
CA GLU A 145 -8.36 -1.74 11.12
C GLU A 145 -8.64 -1.50 12.61
N MET A 146 -7.92 -2.18 13.50
CA MET A 146 -8.04 -2.01 14.95
C MET A 146 -7.46 -0.66 15.41
N VAL A 147 -6.34 -0.24 14.82
CA VAL A 147 -5.76 1.09 15.06
C VAL A 147 -6.76 2.18 14.64
N TRP A 148 -7.36 2.05 13.45
CA TRP A 148 -8.39 2.98 13.00
C TRP A 148 -9.64 2.95 13.85
N ALA A 149 -10.08 1.79 14.35
CA ALA A 149 -11.21 1.70 15.27
C ALA A 149 -10.97 2.50 16.56
N LYS A 150 -9.76 2.39 17.15
CA LYS A 150 -9.37 3.18 18.32
C LYS A 150 -9.35 4.67 18.03
N VAL A 151 -8.62 5.09 16.99
CA VAL A 151 -8.46 6.51 16.63
C VAL A 151 -9.80 7.16 16.29
N LYS A 152 -10.65 6.49 15.50
CA LYS A 152 -12.00 6.99 15.19
C LYS A 152 -12.88 7.08 16.43
N GLY A 153 -12.75 6.14 17.36
CA GLY A 153 -13.44 6.17 18.65
C GLY A 153 -13.07 7.43 19.44
N ASP A 154 -11.77 7.69 19.60
CA ASP A 154 -11.26 8.84 20.35
C ASP A 154 -11.67 10.19 19.75
N VAL A 155 -11.69 10.28 18.42
CA VAL A 155 -12.18 11.47 17.71
C VAL A 155 -13.70 11.59 17.86
N GLY A 156 -14.43 10.48 17.73
CA GLY A 156 -15.88 10.42 17.71
C GLY A 156 -16.54 10.79 19.04
N VAL A 157 -15.95 10.40 20.17
CA VAL A 157 -16.51 10.73 21.51
C VAL A 157 -16.49 12.24 21.82
N GLN A 158 -15.71 13.02 21.07
CA GLN A 158 -15.62 14.48 21.21
C GLN A 158 -16.63 15.23 20.33
N TYR A 159 -17.50 14.51 19.61
CA TYR A 159 -18.47 15.12 18.70
C TYR A 159 -19.48 16.03 19.42
N THR A 160 -19.73 17.18 18.80
CA THR A 160 -20.81 18.12 19.14
C THR A 160 -21.48 18.59 17.85
N VAL A 161 -22.68 19.17 17.95
CA VAL A 161 -23.40 19.70 16.77
C VAL A 161 -22.65 20.81 16.02
N ASP A 162 -21.73 21.51 16.70
CA ASP A 162 -20.90 22.58 16.13
C ASP A 162 -19.54 22.06 15.59
N THR A 163 -19.30 20.75 15.60
CA THR A 163 -18.03 20.17 15.16
C THR A 163 -17.78 20.46 13.67
N THR A 164 -16.65 21.10 13.38
CA THR A 164 -16.19 21.41 12.03
C THR A 164 -15.15 20.41 11.52
N PHE A 165 -14.82 20.45 10.23
CA PHE A 165 -13.71 19.67 9.68
C PHE A 165 -12.35 20.06 10.29
N ALA A 166 -12.16 21.32 10.67
CA ALA A 166 -10.94 21.74 11.35
C ALA A 166 -10.82 21.11 12.74
N ASP A 167 -11.94 21.00 13.47
CA ASP A 167 -11.97 20.29 14.75
C ASP A 167 -11.67 18.81 14.56
N VAL A 168 -12.27 18.16 13.56
CA VAL A 168 -11.98 16.75 13.23
C VAL A 168 -10.50 16.56 12.91
N ARG A 169 -9.90 17.46 12.13
CA ARG A 169 -8.46 17.40 11.80
C ARG A 169 -7.59 17.53 13.05
N SER A 170 -7.84 18.52 13.89
CA SER A 170 -7.09 18.74 15.14
C SER A 170 -7.21 17.54 16.09
N ARG A 171 -8.43 16.99 16.24
CA ARG A 171 -8.68 15.79 17.05
C ARG A 171 -8.00 14.55 16.50
N LEU A 172 -7.96 14.39 15.17
CA LEU A 172 -7.26 13.29 14.51
C LEU A 172 -5.75 13.35 14.79
N ASP A 173 -5.15 14.54 14.63
CA ASP A 173 -3.72 14.75 14.91
C ASP A 173 -3.42 14.44 16.39
N ALA A 174 -4.27 14.91 17.31
CA ALA A 174 -4.13 14.60 18.74
C ALA A 174 -4.32 13.11 19.07
N ALA A 175 -5.25 12.42 18.40
CA ALA A 175 -5.51 11.00 18.61
C ALA A 175 -4.33 10.13 18.17
N PHE A 176 -3.66 10.45 17.06
CA PHE A 176 -2.44 9.75 16.66
C PHE A 176 -1.25 10.05 17.57
N VAL A 177 -1.07 11.30 18.02
CA VAL A 177 -0.01 11.66 18.98
C VAL A 177 -0.17 10.95 20.31
N SER A 178 -1.42 10.78 20.77
CA SER A 178 -1.73 10.12 22.05
C SER A 178 -1.93 8.61 21.92
N LEU A 179 -1.78 8.03 20.72
CA LEU A 179 -1.97 6.59 20.51
C LEU A 179 -0.92 5.80 21.29
N PRO A 180 -1.31 5.01 22.31
CA PRO A 180 -0.35 4.30 23.14
C PRO A 180 0.37 3.20 22.37
N SER A 181 1.67 3.04 22.64
CA SER A 181 2.50 1.99 22.03
C SER A 181 1.95 0.58 22.29
N ASP A 182 1.46 0.31 23.50
CA ASP A 182 0.89 -1.00 23.87
C ASP A 182 -0.40 -1.31 23.09
N VAL A 183 -1.18 -0.30 22.72
CA VAL A 183 -2.34 -0.47 21.84
C VAL A 183 -1.88 -0.91 20.45
N VAL A 184 -0.91 -0.23 19.85
CA VAL A 184 -0.36 -0.61 18.53
C VAL A 184 0.22 -2.03 18.57
N TRP A 185 0.98 -2.35 19.61
CA TRP A 185 1.54 -3.67 19.85
C TRP A 185 0.46 -4.77 19.89
N ASN A 186 -0.60 -4.54 20.67
CA ASN A 186 -1.70 -5.50 20.81
C ASN A 186 -2.49 -5.65 19.51
N CYS A 187 -2.63 -4.58 18.70
CA CYS A 187 -3.20 -4.68 17.36
C CYS A 187 -2.36 -5.56 16.44
N VAL A 188 -1.03 -5.57 16.54
CA VAL A 188 -0.19 -6.44 15.70
C VAL A 188 -0.21 -7.90 16.18
N ARG A 189 -0.47 -8.15 17.48
CA ARG A 189 -0.46 -9.48 18.09
C ARG A 189 -1.78 -10.27 18.02
N HIS A 190 -2.88 -9.64 17.61
CA HIS A 190 -4.20 -10.28 17.56
C HIS A 190 -4.23 -11.47 16.59
#